data_AF-A0A1Y5I0V3-F1
#
_entry.id   AF-A0A1Y5I0V3-F1
#
_cell.length_a   1.000
_cell.length_b   1.000
_cell.length_c   1.000
_cell.angle_alpha   90.00
_cell.angle_beta   90.00
_cell.angle_gamma   90.00
#
_symmetry.space_group_name_H-M   'P 1'
#
loop_
_entity.id
_entity.type
_entity.pdbx_description
1 polymer ?
#
loop_
_entity_poly.entity_id
_entity_poly.type
_entity_poly.pdbx_seq_one_letter_code
_entity_poly.pdbx_strand_id
1 'polypeptide(L)'
;AYASIFTHAYPELKRRNWPFTLFVNTQAVNEKHTGIMSWQQIQTLVDDGVTIANHSLTHAHLPSRPESLTLEQWLTEQVLQPQQELQQRLGKVSTMFAYPYGEFTLEMLPWLAERDILAFGQQSGPIGPLSHPQALSRFPASGIYADIETLKTKLLSLALPVSPESLQEPVISPVNNPPQLVLKLLKADYEPNRLQCFASQQGAIESQIQQDEKLIILTTQAPLALSGKRARYNCTVPSSQTERFYWYSQPWQMVPESDKSVN
;
A
#
# COMPACT_ATOMS: atom_id res chain seq x y z
N ALA A 1 -0.01 -2.89 15.64
CA ALA A 1 0.93 -2.39 16.67
C ALA A 1 1.42 -3.55 17.56
N TYR A 2 2.19 -4.49 17.01
CA TYR A 2 2.64 -5.67 17.76
C TYR A 2 3.63 -5.31 18.89
N ALA A 3 3.52 -6.01 20.02
CA ALA A 3 4.41 -5.86 21.18
C ALA A 3 5.88 -6.13 20.84
N SER A 4 6.16 -6.97 19.84
CA SER A 4 7.51 -7.25 19.35
C SER A 4 8.22 -6.01 18.79
N ILE A 5 7.48 -5.02 18.28
CA ILE A 5 8.05 -3.74 17.85
C ILE A 5 8.66 -3.03 19.05
N PHE A 6 7.95 -3.00 20.19
CA PHE A 6 8.43 -2.38 21.42
C PHE A 6 9.62 -3.12 22.04
N THR A 7 9.55 -4.45 22.09
CA THR A 7 10.56 -5.26 22.79
C THR A 7 11.81 -5.55 21.98
N HIS A 8 11.74 -5.53 20.65
CA HIS A 8 12.86 -5.91 19.78
C HIS A 8 13.29 -4.80 18.81
N ALA A 9 12.36 -4.21 18.06
CA ALA A 9 12.72 -3.25 17.02
C ALA A 9 13.11 -1.88 17.61
N TYR A 10 12.30 -1.36 18.53
CA TYR A 10 12.46 -0.03 19.10
C TYR A 10 13.81 0.19 19.80
N PRO A 11 14.34 -0.73 20.63
CA PRO A 11 15.68 -0.57 21.23
C PRO A 11 16.78 -0.44 20.18
N GLU A 12 16.71 -1.23 19.11
CA GLU A 12 17.70 -1.19 18.02
C GLU A 12 17.59 0.08 17.18
N LEU A 13 16.37 0.53 16.88
CA LEU A 13 16.13 1.78 16.13
C LEU A 13 16.56 3.00 16.93
N LYS A 14 16.24 3.03 18.25
CA LYS A 14 16.67 4.09 19.17
C LYS A 14 18.19 4.16 19.28
N ARG A 15 18.86 3.02 19.45
CA ARG A 15 20.35 2.95 19.53
C ARG A 15 21.03 3.51 18.27
N ARG A 16 20.39 3.43 17.10
CA ARG A 16 20.90 3.94 15.82
C ARG A 16 20.43 5.36 15.50
N ASN A 17 19.59 5.95 16.35
CA ASN A 17 18.90 7.22 16.08
C ASN A 17 18.14 7.19 14.75
N TRP A 18 17.48 6.06 14.45
CA TRP A 18 16.71 5.89 13.22
C TRP A 18 15.23 6.17 13.47
N PRO A 19 14.63 7.12 12.72
CA PRO A 19 13.20 7.39 12.86
C PRO A 19 12.39 6.24 12.26
N PHE A 20 11.20 6.01 12.81
CA PHE A 20 10.23 5.09 12.25
C PHE A 20 8.80 5.53 12.56
N THR A 21 7.86 5.01 11.78
CA THR A 21 6.43 5.24 11.96
C THR A 21 5.75 3.96 12.41
N LEU A 22 4.94 4.04 13.46
CA LEU A 22 4.09 2.96 13.94
C LEU A 22 2.63 3.22 13.52
N PHE A 23 2.08 2.32 12.70
CA PHE A 23 0.66 2.31 12.36
C PHE A 23 -0.14 1.49 13.40
N VAL A 24 -1.15 2.11 14.01
CA VAL A 24 -1.91 1.57 15.16
C VAL A 24 -3.34 1.24 14.76
N ASN A 25 -3.73 -0.02 14.97
CA ASN A 25 -5.14 -0.43 15.02
C ASN A 25 -5.62 -0.16 16.44
N THR A 26 -6.58 0.76 16.62
CA THR A 26 -6.97 1.22 17.97
C THR A 26 -7.83 0.21 18.71
N GLN A 27 -8.72 -0.53 18.03
CA GLN A 27 -9.55 -1.55 18.68
C GLN A 27 -8.69 -2.66 19.27
N ALA A 28 -7.69 -3.16 18.56
CA ALA A 28 -6.81 -4.21 19.04
C ALA A 28 -6.03 -3.80 20.30
N VAL A 29 -5.68 -2.51 20.42
CA VAL A 29 -5.05 -1.94 21.63
C VAL A 29 -6.08 -1.82 22.76
N ASN A 30 -7.27 -1.31 22.47
CA ASN A 30 -8.36 -1.13 23.44
C ASN A 30 -8.82 -2.46 24.05
N GLU A 31 -8.99 -3.48 23.21
CA GLU A 31 -9.40 -4.82 23.59
C GLU A 31 -8.24 -5.68 24.13
N LYS A 32 -7.02 -5.12 24.20
CA LYS A 32 -5.82 -5.79 24.72
C LYS A 32 -5.56 -7.14 24.05
N HIS A 33 -5.68 -7.19 22.73
CA HIS A 33 -5.41 -8.41 21.97
C HIS A 33 -4.01 -8.94 22.27
N THR A 34 -3.89 -10.26 22.41
CA THR A 34 -2.62 -10.92 22.72
C THR A 34 -1.54 -10.53 21.71
N GLY A 35 -0.38 -10.09 22.21
CA GLY A 35 0.75 -9.70 21.37
C GLY A 35 0.64 -8.30 20.76
N ILE A 36 -0.35 -7.49 21.15
CA ILE A 36 -0.47 -6.07 20.78
C ILE A 36 0.04 -5.19 21.94
N MET A 37 0.65 -4.05 21.60
CA MET A 37 1.13 -3.09 22.59
C MET A 37 -0.03 -2.48 23.39
N SER A 38 0.25 -2.09 24.64
CA SER A 38 -0.65 -1.26 25.44
C SER A 38 -0.53 0.23 25.08
N TRP A 39 -1.53 1.03 25.46
CA TRP A 39 -1.46 2.49 25.33
C TRP A 39 -0.24 3.10 26.04
N GLN A 40 0.17 2.57 27.19
CA GLN A 40 1.36 3.03 27.92
C GLN A 40 2.65 2.80 27.13
N GLN A 41 2.77 1.64 26.47
CA GLN A 41 3.92 1.35 25.60
C GLN A 41 3.93 2.29 24.39
N ILE A 42 2.77 2.55 23.78
CA ILE A 42 2.66 3.48 22.64
C ILE A 42 3.03 4.91 23.08
N GLN A 43 2.58 5.37 24.25
CA GLN A 43 2.97 6.67 24.80
C GLN A 43 4.49 6.78 24.99
N THR A 44 5.13 5.73 25.49
CA THR A 44 6.61 5.70 25.63
C THR A 44 7.30 5.90 24.28
N LEU A 45 6.76 5.33 23.19
CA LEU A 45 7.30 5.55 21.85
C LEU A 45 7.12 7.00 21.39
N VAL A 46 5.96 7.61 21.67
CA VAL A 46 5.69 9.04 21.38
C VAL A 46 6.68 9.94 22.12
N ASP A 47 6.91 9.68 23.40
CA ASP A 47 7.82 10.46 24.25
C ASP A 47 9.27 10.42 23.73
N ASP A 48 9.64 9.36 23.01
CA ASP A 48 10.93 9.20 22.34
C ASP A 48 10.94 9.65 20.87
N GLY A 49 9.89 10.35 20.42
CA GLY A 49 9.84 10.95 19.08
C GLY A 49 9.45 10.00 17.95
N VAL A 50 8.93 8.81 18.26
CA VAL A 50 8.39 7.89 17.24
C VAL A 50 7.12 8.50 16.64
N THR A 51 7.00 8.44 15.31
CA THR A 51 5.79 8.91 14.63
C THR A 51 4.67 7.88 14.76
N ILE A 52 3.51 8.29 15.25
CA ILE A 52 2.32 7.43 15.31
C ILE A 52 1.38 7.78 14.16
N ALA A 53 0.80 6.76 13.54
CA ALA A 53 -0.11 6.83 12.41
C ALA A 53 -1.24 5.81 12.54
N ASN A 54 -2.26 5.93 11.70
CA ASN A 54 -3.51 5.19 11.83
C ASN A 54 -3.51 3.90 10.99
N HIS A 55 -3.99 2.79 11.57
CA HIS A 55 -4.16 1.50 10.89
C HIS A 55 -5.60 0.97 10.99
N SER A 56 -6.56 1.88 10.94
CA SER A 56 -8.00 1.68 11.06
C SER A 56 -8.48 1.27 12.46
N LEU A 57 -9.80 1.27 12.63
CA LEU A 57 -10.44 0.85 13.88
C LEU A 57 -10.36 -0.67 14.02
N THR A 58 -10.96 -1.42 13.09
CA THR A 58 -11.19 -2.87 13.22
C THR A 58 -10.17 -3.72 12.44
N HIS A 59 -9.36 -3.12 11.58
CA HIS A 59 -8.56 -3.81 10.57
C HIS A 59 -9.41 -4.65 9.59
N ALA A 60 -10.60 -4.14 9.27
CA ALA A 60 -11.48 -4.70 8.24
C ALA A 60 -10.87 -4.61 6.82
N HIS A 61 -11.33 -5.51 5.95
CA HIS A 61 -11.15 -5.39 4.51
C HIS A 61 -11.98 -4.19 4.01
N LEU A 62 -11.37 -3.02 3.88
CA LEU A 62 -12.11 -1.79 3.57
C LEU A 62 -12.92 -1.82 2.27
N PRO A 63 -12.47 -2.49 1.18
CA PRO A 63 -13.30 -2.66 -0.01
C PRO A 63 -14.59 -3.46 0.24
N SER A 64 -14.63 -4.30 1.27
CA SER A 64 -15.82 -5.05 1.71
C SER A 64 -16.68 -4.19 2.65
N ARG A 65 -17.12 -3.02 2.16
CA ARG A 65 -18.01 -2.11 2.90
C ARG A 65 -19.36 -2.80 3.18
N PRO A 66 -19.89 -2.76 4.42
CA PRO A 66 -21.24 -3.22 4.70
C PRO A 66 -22.30 -2.47 3.87
N GLU A 67 -23.27 -3.19 3.29
CA GLU A 67 -24.31 -2.58 2.43
C GLU A 67 -25.18 -1.55 3.15
N SER A 68 -25.32 -1.68 4.47
CA SER A 68 -26.06 -0.75 5.33
C SER A 68 -25.36 0.60 5.55
N LEU A 69 -24.09 0.72 5.16
CA LEU A 69 -23.27 1.92 5.38
C LEU A 69 -22.93 2.60 4.06
N THR A 70 -23.04 3.92 4.04
CA THR A 70 -22.46 4.75 2.98
C THR A 70 -20.93 4.77 3.10
N LEU A 71 -20.23 5.18 2.03
CA LEU A 71 -18.77 5.38 2.08
C LEU A 71 -18.36 6.30 3.23
N GLU A 72 -19.04 7.44 3.37
CA GLU A 72 -18.76 8.44 4.40
C GLU A 72 -18.85 7.84 5.79
N GLN A 73 -19.93 7.10 6.07
CA GLN A 73 -20.11 6.43 7.37
C GLN A 73 -19.02 5.40 7.62
N TRP A 74 -18.72 4.58 6.61
CA TRP A 74 -17.72 3.52 6.72
C TRP A 74 -16.30 4.07 6.95
N LEU A 75 -15.87 5.07 6.19
CA LEU A 75 -14.55 5.69 6.35
C LEU A 75 -14.49 6.59 7.60
N THR A 76 -15.60 7.20 8.01
CA THR A 76 -15.66 7.90 9.30
C THR A 76 -15.40 6.94 10.45
N GLU A 77 -16.09 5.79 10.47
CA GLU A 77 -15.91 4.77 11.51
C GLU A 77 -14.51 4.15 11.45
N GLN A 78 -14.09 3.69 10.28
CA GLN A 78 -12.86 2.92 10.16
C GLN A 78 -11.59 3.76 10.09
N VAL A 79 -11.66 5.06 9.74
CA VAL A 79 -10.48 5.91 9.55
C VAL A 79 -10.52 7.16 10.44
N LEU A 80 -11.61 7.92 10.45
CA LEU A 80 -11.64 9.20 11.18
C LEU A 80 -11.68 9.01 12.70
N GLN A 81 -12.58 8.16 13.20
CA GLN A 81 -12.69 7.88 14.63
C GLN A 81 -11.38 7.36 15.27
N PRO A 82 -10.67 6.36 14.71
CA PRO A 82 -9.38 5.94 15.27
C PRO A 82 -8.31 7.03 15.16
N GLN A 83 -8.33 7.88 14.12
CA GLN A 83 -7.43 9.05 14.06
C GLN A 83 -7.69 10.01 15.22
N GLN A 84 -8.95 10.32 15.51
CA GLN A 84 -9.35 11.19 16.60
C GLN A 84 -9.00 10.59 17.96
N GLU A 85 -9.20 9.28 18.16
CA GLU A 85 -8.81 8.59 19.39
C GLU A 85 -7.29 8.66 19.61
N LEU A 86 -6.49 8.39 18.58
CA LEU A 86 -5.03 8.50 18.65
C LEU A 86 -4.63 9.92 19.05
N GLN A 87 -5.23 10.94 18.44
CA GLN A 87 -4.96 12.34 18.75
C GLN A 87 -5.37 12.73 20.17
N GLN A 88 -6.53 12.25 20.64
CA GLN A 88 -7.00 12.50 22.00
C GLN A 88 -6.08 11.88 23.06
N ARG A 89 -5.58 10.66 22.81
CA ARG A 89 -4.75 9.93 23.78
C ARG A 89 -3.29 10.34 23.78
N LEU A 90 -2.74 10.65 22.61
CA LEU A 90 -1.29 10.79 22.40
C LEU A 90 -0.88 12.22 22.01
N GLY A 91 -1.84 13.12 21.80
CA GLY A 91 -1.58 14.47 21.33
C GLY A 91 -1.26 14.50 19.83
N LYS A 92 -0.01 14.84 19.47
CA LYS A 92 0.35 15.03 18.05
C LYS A 92 0.52 13.67 17.34
N VAL A 93 -0.38 13.39 16.40
CA VAL A 93 -0.38 12.18 15.57
C VAL A 93 -0.28 12.58 14.10
N SER A 94 0.40 11.77 13.29
CA SER A 94 0.56 12.04 11.86
C SER A 94 -0.75 11.81 11.09
N THR A 95 -0.96 12.57 10.01
CA THR A 95 -2.04 12.35 9.03
C THR A 95 -1.65 11.28 8.01
N MET A 96 -1.12 10.16 8.50
CA MET A 96 -0.76 8.98 7.71
C MET A 96 -1.69 7.83 8.06
N PHE A 97 -2.11 7.08 7.04
CA PHE A 97 -2.99 5.93 7.15
C PHE A 97 -2.41 4.72 6.41
N ALA A 98 -2.37 3.56 7.04
CA ALA A 98 -2.07 2.31 6.34
C ALA A 98 -3.36 1.53 6.12
N TYR A 99 -3.69 1.23 4.87
CA TYR A 99 -4.83 0.36 4.56
C TYR A 99 -4.60 -1.04 5.16
N PRO A 100 -5.55 -1.59 5.94
CA PRO A 100 -5.53 -3.00 6.30
C PRO A 100 -5.34 -3.86 5.06
N TYR A 101 -4.43 -4.84 5.15
CA TYR A 101 -4.06 -5.71 4.01
C TYR A 101 -3.54 -4.99 2.75
N GLY A 102 -3.33 -3.67 2.80
CA GLY A 102 -2.99 -2.84 1.65
C GLY A 102 -4.11 -2.66 0.64
N GLU A 103 -5.36 -2.89 1.05
CA GLU A 103 -6.54 -2.93 0.18
C GLU A 103 -7.30 -1.60 0.18
N PHE A 104 -7.63 -1.10 -1.01
CA PHE A 104 -8.30 0.17 -1.25
C PHE A 104 -9.06 0.14 -2.58
N THR A 105 -10.03 1.06 -2.74
CA THR A 105 -10.73 1.35 -4.00
C THR A 105 -10.50 2.79 -4.43
N LEU A 106 -10.75 3.14 -5.69
CA LEU A 106 -10.62 4.53 -6.15
C LEU A 106 -11.64 5.47 -5.51
N GLU A 107 -12.84 4.94 -5.20
CA GLU A 107 -13.91 5.68 -4.52
C GLU A 107 -13.43 6.26 -3.17
N MET A 108 -12.49 5.60 -2.48
CA MET A 108 -11.99 6.06 -1.17
C MET A 108 -11.05 7.26 -1.25
N LEU A 109 -10.37 7.47 -2.38
CA LEU A 109 -9.23 8.40 -2.44
C LEU A 109 -9.66 9.87 -2.28
N PRO A 110 -10.74 10.36 -2.90
CA PRO A 110 -11.20 11.73 -2.68
C PRO A 110 -11.49 12.03 -1.20
N TRP A 111 -12.16 11.11 -0.51
CA TRP A 111 -12.49 11.27 0.91
C TRP A 111 -11.23 11.45 1.79
N LEU A 112 -10.16 10.70 1.48
CA LEU A 112 -8.88 10.78 2.17
C LEU A 112 -8.11 12.05 1.78
N ALA A 113 -8.17 12.45 0.51
CA ALA A 113 -7.51 13.65 -0.01
C ALA A 113 -8.08 14.93 0.60
N GLU A 114 -9.41 15.03 0.72
CA GLU A 114 -10.11 16.15 1.38
C GLU A 114 -9.70 16.37 2.84
N ARG A 115 -9.08 15.35 3.47
CA ARG A 115 -8.65 15.35 4.86
C ARG A 115 -7.12 15.36 5.00
N ASP A 116 -6.38 15.63 3.92
CA ASP A 116 -4.92 15.64 3.87
C ASP A 116 -4.27 14.34 4.40
N ILE A 117 -4.93 13.20 4.18
CA ILE A 117 -4.45 11.90 4.61
C ILE A 117 -3.55 11.30 3.53
N LEU A 118 -2.29 11.04 3.89
CA LEU A 118 -1.38 10.20 3.12
C LEU A 118 -1.72 8.73 3.40
N ALA A 119 -2.00 7.94 2.37
CA ALA A 119 -2.46 6.56 2.56
C ALA A 119 -1.55 5.54 1.87
N PHE A 120 -1.21 4.48 2.61
CA PHE A 120 -0.21 3.49 2.25
C PHE A 120 -0.84 2.11 2.04
N GLY A 121 -0.70 1.58 0.82
CA GLY A 121 -1.05 0.22 0.49
C GLY A 121 0.06 -0.79 0.86
N GLN A 122 -0.01 -1.96 0.24
CA GLN A 122 1.01 -3.03 0.34
C GLN A 122 1.54 -3.49 -1.03
N GLN A 123 1.19 -2.79 -2.11
CA GLN A 123 1.83 -2.96 -3.41
C GLN A 123 3.32 -2.60 -3.28
N SER A 124 4.18 -3.51 -3.74
CA SER A 124 5.63 -3.35 -3.63
C SER A 124 6.11 -2.21 -4.53
N GLY A 125 6.99 -1.36 -4.02
CA GLY A 125 7.54 -0.30 -4.84
C GLY A 125 8.06 0.84 -3.99
N PRO A 126 8.95 1.65 -4.55
CA PRO A 126 9.37 2.91 -3.95
C PRO A 126 8.29 3.98 -4.16
N ILE A 127 8.34 5.01 -3.31
CA ILE A 127 7.54 6.23 -3.44
C ILE A 127 8.39 7.27 -4.18
N GLY A 128 7.79 8.01 -5.10
CA GLY A 128 8.44 9.09 -5.83
C GLY A 128 7.52 10.29 -6.07
N PRO A 129 8.00 11.33 -6.77
CA PRO A 129 7.26 12.59 -6.94
C PRO A 129 5.88 12.49 -7.61
N LEU A 130 5.64 11.40 -8.35
CA LEU A 130 4.39 11.15 -9.07
C LEU A 130 3.51 10.09 -8.40
N SER A 131 3.94 9.54 -7.26
CA SER A 131 3.13 8.58 -6.52
C SER A 131 1.84 9.24 -6.02
N HIS A 132 0.71 8.57 -6.23
CA HIS A 132 -0.57 9.07 -5.77
C HIS A 132 -0.59 9.14 -4.23
N PRO A 133 -0.88 10.29 -3.59
CA PRO A 133 -0.73 10.46 -2.13
C PRO A 133 -1.62 9.52 -1.29
N GLN A 134 -2.75 9.09 -1.83
CA GLN A 134 -3.66 8.13 -1.19
C GLN A 134 -3.43 6.68 -1.65
N ALA A 135 -2.40 6.37 -2.44
CA ALA A 135 -2.09 5.00 -2.88
C ALA A 135 -0.57 4.74 -2.86
N LEU A 136 0.10 5.14 -1.77
CA LEU A 136 1.54 5.01 -1.60
C LEU A 136 1.94 3.54 -1.46
N SER A 137 2.96 3.14 -2.22
CA SER A 137 3.54 1.79 -2.22
C SER A 137 4.45 1.57 -1.01
N ARG A 138 4.64 0.31 -0.63
CA ARG A 138 5.63 -0.10 0.38
C ARG A 138 6.15 -1.51 0.08
N PHE A 139 7.41 -1.75 0.41
CA PHE A 139 7.97 -3.10 0.39
C PHE A 139 7.65 -3.83 1.71
N PRO A 140 7.00 -5.00 1.67
CA PRO A 140 6.94 -5.87 2.84
C PRO A 140 8.33 -6.43 3.15
N ALA A 141 8.68 -6.46 4.44
CA ALA A 141 9.98 -6.93 4.95
C ALA A 141 9.80 -7.84 6.17
N SER A 142 8.83 -8.76 6.11
CA SER A 142 8.51 -9.70 7.19
C SER A 142 8.26 -11.10 6.66
N GLY A 143 8.51 -12.11 7.50
CA GLY A 143 8.33 -13.53 7.16
C GLY A 143 9.09 -13.90 5.89
N ILE A 144 8.39 -14.47 4.91
CA ILE A 144 8.97 -14.86 3.61
C ILE A 144 9.51 -13.68 2.78
N TYR A 145 9.24 -12.43 3.18
CA TYR A 145 9.70 -11.23 2.49
C TYR A 145 10.89 -10.55 3.17
N ALA A 146 11.44 -11.15 4.23
CA ALA A 146 12.54 -10.61 5.04
C ALA A 146 13.95 -10.95 4.50
N ASP A 147 14.04 -11.50 3.29
CA ASP A 147 15.32 -11.84 2.66
C ASP A 147 16.19 -10.58 2.42
N ILE A 148 17.32 -10.53 3.10
CA ILE A 148 18.28 -9.43 3.07
C ILE A 148 18.95 -9.33 1.69
N GLU A 149 19.11 -10.42 0.96
CA GLU A 149 19.70 -10.40 -0.39
C GLU A 149 18.87 -9.53 -1.35
N THR A 150 17.55 -9.52 -1.16
CA THR A 150 16.63 -8.69 -1.96
C THR A 150 16.53 -7.24 -1.47
N LEU A 151 17.04 -6.94 -0.27
CA LEU A 151 16.84 -5.63 0.38
C LEU A 151 17.56 -4.51 -0.36
N LYS A 152 18.81 -4.74 -0.81
CA LYS A 152 19.59 -3.74 -1.56
C LYS A 152 18.81 -3.25 -2.78
N THR A 153 18.27 -4.18 -3.58
CA THR A 153 17.49 -3.85 -4.78
C THR A 153 16.23 -3.05 -4.44
N LYS A 154 15.51 -3.42 -3.38
CA LYS A 154 14.31 -2.69 -2.93
C LYS A 154 14.64 -1.26 -2.50
N LEU A 155 15.68 -1.08 -1.68
CA LEU A 155 16.11 0.23 -1.18
C LEU A 155 16.64 1.14 -2.30
N LEU A 156 17.30 0.58 -3.31
CA LEU A 156 17.89 1.34 -4.42
C LEU A 156 16.93 1.53 -5.59
N SER A 157 15.74 0.92 -5.56
CA SER A 157 14.75 1.08 -6.62
C SER A 157 14.28 2.53 -6.78
N LEU A 158 13.82 2.85 -7.99
CA LEU A 158 13.27 4.14 -8.39
C LEU A 158 11.77 4.00 -8.68
N ALA A 159 10.97 5.00 -8.33
CA ALA A 159 9.55 4.97 -8.69
C ALA A 159 9.43 5.18 -10.21
N LEU A 160 8.85 4.20 -10.91
CA LEU A 160 8.57 4.34 -12.34
C LEU A 160 7.71 5.59 -12.53
N PRO A 161 8.07 6.51 -13.45
CA PRO A 161 7.36 7.77 -13.61
C PRO A 161 6.05 7.55 -14.39
N VAL A 162 5.06 7.01 -13.68
CA VAL A 162 3.71 6.77 -14.19
C VAL A 162 2.89 8.05 -14.00
N SER A 163 2.11 8.43 -15.01
CA SER A 163 1.15 9.53 -14.90
C SER A 163 0.11 9.21 -13.82
N PRO A 164 -0.25 10.15 -12.93
CA PRO A 164 -1.30 9.96 -11.93
C PRO A 164 -2.65 9.50 -12.51
N GLU A 165 -2.95 9.86 -13.76
CA GLU A 165 -4.15 9.41 -14.49
C GLU A 165 -4.18 7.90 -14.77
N SER A 166 -3.06 7.19 -14.62
CA SER A 166 -2.97 5.75 -14.86
C SER A 166 -3.36 4.91 -13.65
N LEU A 167 -3.77 5.54 -12.54
CA LEU A 167 -4.24 4.83 -11.38
C LEU A 167 -5.52 4.06 -11.73
N GLN A 168 -5.49 2.75 -11.56
CA GLN A 168 -6.59 1.86 -11.91
C GLN A 168 -7.24 1.26 -10.68
N GLU A 169 -8.55 1.00 -10.79
CA GLU A 169 -9.34 0.34 -9.77
C GLU A 169 -8.72 -1.00 -9.41
N PRO A 170 -8.21 -1.17 -8.17
CA PRO A 170 -7.61 -2.43 -7.78
C PRO A 170 -8.62 -3.57 -7.68
N VAL A 171 -9.89 -3.29 -7.43
CA VAL A 171 -10.92 -4.33 -7.31
C VAL A 171 -11.27 -4.91 -8.67
N ILE A 172 -11.15 -6.23 -8.78
CA ILE A 172 -11.51 -7.00 -9.98
C ILE A 172 -12.67 -7.95 -9.69
N SER A 173 -13.50 -8.19 -10.70
CA SER A 173 -14.60 -9.14 -10.71
C SER A 173 -14.26 -10.37 -11.56
N PRO A 174 -15.04 -11.45 -11.50
CA PRO A 174 -14.84 -12.59 -12.39
C PRO A 174 -14.88 -12.23 -13.89
N VAL A 175 -15.60 -11.16 -14.26
CA VAL A 175 -15.79 -10.76 -15.66
C VAL A 175 -14.56 -10.07 -16.25
N ASN A 176 -13.76 -9.38 -15.42
CA ASN A 176 -12.57 -8.67 -15.87
C ASN A 176 -11.26 -9.33 -15.39
N ASN A 177 -11.29 -10.60 -14.98
CA ASN A 177 -10.12 -11.36 -14.55
C ASN A 177 -9.62 -12.32 -15.65
N PRO A 178 -8.39 -12.17 -16.17
CA PRO A 178 -7.33 -11.26 -15.74
C PRO A 178 -7.51 -9.82 -16.23
N PRO A 179 -7.22 -8.81 -15.40
CA PRO A 179 -7.37 -7.41 -15.78
C PRO A 179 -6.26 -7.01 -16.76
N GLN A 180 -6.62 -6.12 -17.70
CA GLN A 180 -5.64 -5.42 -18.52
C GLN A 180 -5.11 -4.21 -17.74
N LEU A 181 -3.80 -4.03 -17.74
CA LEU A 181 -3.11 -2.87 -17.17
C LEU A 181 -2.61 -1.97 -18.30
N VAL A 182 -3.09 -0.73 -18.32
CA VAL A 182 -2.58 0.33 -19.21
C VAL A 182 -1.91 1.43 -18.40
N LEU A 183 -0.62 1.67 -18.62
CA LEU A 183 0.15 2.74 -17.96
C LEU A 183 0.59 3.79 -18.97
N LYS A 184 0.33 5.07 -18.66
CA LYS A 184 0.95 6.21 -19.31
C LYS A 184 2.24 6.54 -18.57
N LEU A 185 3.38 6.29 -19.19
CA LEU A 185 4.71 6.52 -18.64
C LEU A 185 5.30 7.83 -19.18
N LEU A 186 5.99 8.56 -18.31
CA LEU A 186 6.76 9.74 -18.68
C LEU A 186 8.21 9.34 -18.99
N LYS A 187 8.83 10.07 -19.92
CA LYS A 187 10.25 9.86 -20.23
C LYS A 187 11.13 10.09 -18.99
N ALA A 188 12.04 9.16 -18.75
CA ALA A 188 13.13 9.30 -17.80
C ALA A 188 14.35 8.52 -18.30
N ASP A 189 15.33 8.25 -17.45
CA ASP A 189 16.59 7.60 -17.83
C ASP A 189 16.46 6.07 -17.94
N TYR A 190 15.50 5.60 -18.74
CA TYR A 190 15.28 4.18 -19.05
C TYR A 190 14.87 3.98 -20.51
N GLU A 191 15.10 2.77 -21.04
CA GLU A 191 14.68 2.38 -22.39
C GLU A 191 13.31 1.67 -22.34
N PRO A 192 12.23 2.24 -22.93
CA PRO A 192 10.87 1.68 -22.81
C PRO A 192 10.74 0.23 -23.25
N ASN A 193 11.45 -0.17 -24.32
CA ASN A 193 11.43 -1.54 -24.85
C ASN A 193 12.08 -2.59 -23.93
N ARG A 194 12.75 -2.17 -22.86
CA ARG A 194 13.33 -3.06 -21.84
C ARG A 194 12.40 -3.25 -20.63
N LEU A 195 11.22 -2.64 -20.65
CA LEU A 195 10.26 -2.78 -19.57
C LEU A 195 9.68 -4.20 -19.56
N GLN A 196 9.77 -4.85 -18.41
CA GLN A 196 9.25 -6.19 -18.18
C GLN A 196 8.18 -6.14 -17.10
N CYS A 197 7.03 -6.75 -17.36
CA CYS A 197 5.99 -6.96 -16.36
C CYS A 197 5.91 -8.42 -15.92
N PHE A 198 5.44 -8.62 -14.70
CA PHE A 198 5.27 -9.93 -14.06
C PHE A 198 3.92 -9.99 -13.35
N ALA A 199 3.21 -11.11 -13.48
CA ALA A 199 1.97 -11.38 -12.76
C ALA A 199 2.19 -12.35 -11.59
N SER A 200 1.46 -12.13 -10.49
CA SER A 200 1.40 -13.06 -9.36
C SER A 200 1.15 -14.50 -9.84
N GLN A 201 1.97 -15.43 -9.36
CA GLN A 201 1.87 -16.89 -9.66
C GLN A 201 2.07 -17.28 -11.13
N GLN A 202 2.33 -16.33 -12.03
CA GLN A 202 2.49 -16.60 -13.47
C GLN A 202 3.85 -16.15 -14.03
N GLY A 203 4.64 -15.38 -13.27
CA GLY A 203 5.96 -14.93 -13.70
C GLY A 203 5.87 -13.83 -14.74
N ALA A 204 6.80 -13.81 -15.70
CA ALA A 204 6.85 -12.78 -16.74
C ALA A 204 5.60 -12.85 -17.65
N ILE A 205 5.04 -11.70 -18.01
CA ILE A 205 3.88 -11.57 -18.89
C ILE A 205 4.21 -10.68 -20.10
N GLU A 206 3.51 -10.91 -21.21
CA GLU A 206 3.69 -10.12 -22.42
C GLU A 206 3.26 -8.67 -22.19
N SER A 207 4.04 -7.75 -22.78
CA SER A 207 3.85 -6.31 -22.63
C SER A 207 4.01 -5.65 -24.00
N GLN A 208 3.08 -4.77 -24.33
CA GLN A 208 3.10 -3.98 -25.56
C GLN A 208 3.46 -2.53 -25.20
N ILE A 209 4.44 -1.98 -25.91
CA ILE A 209 4.85 -0.58 -25.78
C ILE A 209 4.43 0.15 -27.05
N GLN A 210 3.67 1.22 -26.87
CA GLN A 210 3.41 2.21 -27.92
C GLN A 210 4.07 3.51 -27.49
N GLN A 211 4.81 4.15 -28.40
CA GLN A 211 5.57 5.34 -28.07
C GLN A 211 5.38 6.41 -29.14
N ASP A 212 5.06 7.63 -28.70
CA ASP A 212 5.15 8.85 -29.48
C ASP A 212 6.18 9.83 -28.87
N GLU A 213 6.23 11.08 -29.37
CA GLU A 213 7.20 12.07 -28.91
C GLU A 213 7.07 12.46 -27.43
N LYS A 214 5.90 12.31 -26.80
CA LYS A 214 5.61 12.80 -25.44
C LYS A 214 5.08 11.71 -24.49
N LEU A 215 4.57 10.61 -25.02
CA LEU A 215 3.85 9.61 -24.27
C LEU A 215 4.39 8.21 -24.60
N ILE A 216 4.59 7.42 -23.55
CA ILE A 216 4.86 5.99 -23.65
C ILE A 216 3.66 5.29 -23.02
N ILE A 217 2.98 4.42 -23.78
CA ILE A 217 1.87 3.61 -23.30
C ILE A 217 2.35 2.18 -23.18
N LEU A 218 2.29 1.65 -21.97
CA LEU A 218 2.47 0.23 -21.68
C LEU A 218 1.09 -0.41 -21.54
N THR A 219 0.85 -1.49 -22.28
CA THR A 219 -0.32 -2.35 -22.13
C THR A 219 0.13 -3.77 -21.81
N THR A 220 -0.39 -4.37 -20.75
CA THR A 220 -0.07 -5.75 -20.36
C THR A 220 -1.27 -6.44 -19.72
N GLN A 221 -1.33 -7.77 -19.83
CA GLN A 221 -2.39 -8.60 -19.26
C GLN A 221 -1.82 -9.98 -18.98
N ALA A 222 -2.19 -10.59 -17.85
CA ALA A 222 -1.81 -11.97 -17.57
C ALA A 222 -2.51 -12.94 -18.55
N PRO A 223 -1.85 -14.03 -18.95
CA PRO A 223 -2.46 -15.01 -19.86
C PRO A 223 -3.55 -15.85 -19.19
N LEU A 224 -3.49 -16.01 -17.86
CA LEU A 224 -4.47 -16.77 -17.08
C LEU A 224 -5.12 -15.87 -16.01
N ALA A 225 -6.33 -16.25 -15.59
CA ALA A 225 -7.01 -15.60 -14.48
C ALA A 225 -6.15 -15.60 -13.21
N LEU A 226 -6.17 -14.48 -12.49
CA LEU A 226 -5.55 -14.33 -11.19
C LEU A 226 -6.34 -15.11 -10.14
N SER A 227 -5.65 -15.71 -9.18
CA SER A 227 -6.22 -16.49 -8.10
C SER A 227 -5.83 -15.96 -6.71
N GLY A 228 -6.58 -16.34 -5.68
CA GLY A 228 -6.41 -15.87 -4.31
C GLY A 228 -7.24 -14.63 -3.97
N LYS A 229 -6.97 -14.00 -2.83
CA LYS A 229 -7.64 -12.74 -2.41
C LYS A 229 -6.98 -11.48 -2.98
N ARG A 230 -5.67 -11.57 -3.25
CA ARG A 230 -4.83 -10.47 -3.71
C ARG A 230 -3.83 -10.98 -4.73
N ALA A 231 -3.64 -10.20 -5.78
CA ALA A 231 -2.63 -10.39 -6.81
C ALA A 231 -2.00 -9.04 -7.17
N ARG A 232 -1.01 -9.05 -8.05
CA ARG A 232 -0.40 -7.82 -8.57
C ARG A 232 0.21 -8.05 -9.93
N TYR A 233 0.33 -6.96 -10.68
CA TYR A 233 1.32 -6.85 -11.75
C TYR A 233 2.47 -5.97 -11.28
N ASN A 234 3.70 -6.46 -11.45
CA ASN A 234 4.92 -5.72 -11.17
C ASN A 234 5.60 -5.41 -12.49
N CYS A 235 5.87 -4.15 -12.77
CA CYS A 235 6.57 -3.71 -13.96
C CYS A 235 7.88 -3.04 -13.56
N THR A 236 8.98 -3.49 -14.16
CA THR A 236 10.32 -2.99 -13.85
C THR A 236 11.11 -2.71 -15.12
N VAL A 237 11.99 -1.71 -15.07
CA VAL A 237 12.92 -1.41 -16.17
C VAL A 237 14.25 -0.90 -15.58
N PRO A 238 15.41 -1.34 -16.12
CA PRO A 238 16.70 -0.81 -15.68
C PRO A 238 16.80 0.70 -15.95
N SER A 239 17.30 1.44 -14.96
CA SER A 239 17.73 2.83 -15.14
C SER A 239 19.12 2.85 -15.81
N SER A 240 19.48 3.99 -16.39
CA SER A 240 20.84 4.28 -16.83
C SER A 240 21.83 4.33 -15.65
N GLN A 241 21.33 4.57 -14.43
CA GLN A 241 22.11 4.52 -13.20
C GLN A 241 22.52 3.09 -12.84
N THR A 242 23.77 2.95 -12.41
CA THR A 242 24.37 1.66 -12.04
C THR A 242 23.55 0.93 -10.97
N GLU A 243 23.18 -0.32 -11.27
CA GLU A 243 22.45 -1.23 -10.36
C GLU A 243 21.07 -0.73 -9.87
N ARG A 244 20.42 0.18 -10.60
CA ARG A 244 19.09 0.69 -10.23
C ARG A 244 18.01 0.29 -11.23
N PHE A 245 16.82 0.05 -10.70
CA PHE A 245 15.64 -0.31 -11.48
C PHE A 245 14.49 0.62 -11.12
N TYR A 246 13.79 1.10 -12.13
CA TYR A 246 12.46 1.61 -11.95
C TYR A 246 11.49 0.49 -11.64
N TRP A 247 10.53 0.76 -10.75
CA TRP A 247 9.58 -0.20 -10.24
C TRP A 247 8.18 0.42 -10.13
N TYR A 248 7.18 -0.29 -10.62
CA TYR A 248 5.76 -0.03 -10.40
C TYR A 248 5.04 -1.33 -10.06
N SER A 249 4.05 -1.25 -9.17
CA SER A 249 3.16 -2.38 -8.88
C SER A 249 1.71 -1.93 -8.87
N GLN A 250 0.90 -2.57 -9.70
CA GLN A 250 -0.56 -2.48 -9.65
C GLN A 250 -1.08 -3.59 -8.73
N PRO A 251 -1.74 -3.26 -7.59
CA PRO A 251 -2.46 -4.26 -6.82
C PRO A 251 -3.76 -4.65 -7.52
N TRP A 252 -4.11 -5.94 -7.41
CA TRP A 252 -5.40 -6.49 -7.82
C TRP A 252 -6.03 -7.19 -6.63
N GLN A 253 -7.30 -6.91 -6.37
CA GLN A 253 -8.02 -7.32 -5.16
C GLN A 253 -9.29 -8.05 -5.58
N MET A 254 -9.45 -9.29 -5.14
CA MET A 254 -10.65 -10.07 -5.37
C MET A 254 -11.51 -9.96 -4.13
N VAL A 255 -12.45 -9.01 -4.17
CA VAL A 255 -13.39 -8.80 -3.07
C VAL A 255 -14.52 -9.82 -3.26
N PRO A 256 -14.83 -10.65 -2.24
CA PRO A 256 -16.02 -11.48 -2.30
C PRO A 256 -17.24 -10.59 -2.52
N GLU A 257 -18.19 -11.02 -3.36
CA GLU A 257 -19.51 -10.39 -3.34
C GLU A 257 -20.00 -10.40 -1.89
N SER A 258 -20.53 -9.25 -1.42
CA SER A 258 -21.21 -9.20 -0.14
C SER A 258 -22.23 -10.34 -0.11
N ASP A 259 -22.13 -11.18 0.91
CA ASP A 259 -22.96 -12.37 1.04
C ASP A 259 -24.43 -11.89 1.05
N LYS A 260 -25.15 -12.11 -0.05
CA LYS A 260 -26.56 -11.70 -0.23
C LYS A 260 -27.53 -12.47 0.68
N SER A 261 -27.03 -13.17 1.69
CA SER A 261 -27.80 -13.99 2.61
C SER A 261 -27.58 -13.58 4.05
N VAL A 262 -28.25 -12.49 4.45
CA VAL A 262 -28.84 -12.41 5.79
C VAL A 262 -30.26 -11.85 5.60
N ASN A 263 -31.20 -12.77 5.35
CA ASN A 263 -32.62 -12.56 5.64
C ASN A 263 -32.88 -12.91 7.11
#